data_AF-A0A7S2RFM6-F1
#
_entry.id   AF-A0A7S2RFM6-F1
#
_cell.length_a   1.000
_cell.length_b   1.000
_cell.length_c   1.000
_cell.angle_alpha   90.00
_cell.angle_beta   90.00
_cell.angle_gamma   90.00
#
_symmetry.space_group_name_H-M   'P 1'
#
loop_
_entity.id
_entity.type
_entity.pdbx_description
1 polymer ?
#
loop_
_entity_poly.entity_id
_entity_poly.type
_entity_poly.pdbx_seq_one_letter_code
_entity_poly.pdbx_strand_id
1 'polypeptide(L)'
;CKNNVQAVLPTYVKWLNKAGADVVPIDSTLSAEEQRKIFERINGVILPGGSYTGPGYKRTMKRFVKWGNNSTKSGNPFPIVGICYGFQRLANLFANKNVIQRF
;
A
#
# COMPACT_ATOMS: atom_id res chain seq x y z
N CYS A 1 9.53 -0.06 -25.33
CA CYS A 1 9.87 -1.25 -24.54
C CYS A 1 11.05 -0.98 -23.60
N LYS A 2 10.75 -0.63 -22.33
CA LYS A 2 11.56 -0.78 -21.09
C LYS A 2 10.91 0.06 -19.96
N ASN A 3 9.60 -0.10 -19.74
CA ASN A 3 8.87 0.74 -18.77
C ASN A 3 8.23 -0.15 -17.71
N ASN A 4 8.83 -0.19 -16.51
CA ASN A 4 8.20 -0.67 -15.28
C ASN A 4 7.03 0.25 -14.93
N VAL A 5 5.92 0.16 -15.67
CA VAL A 5 4.74 0.98 -15.42
C VAL A 5 4.05 0.44 -14.16
N GLN A 6 4.13 1.22 -13.08
CA GLN A 6 3.28 1.02 -11.92
C GLN A 6 1.88 1.55 -12.29
N ALA A 7 0.97 0.64 -12.61
CA ALA A 7 -0.40 0.98 -12.94
C ALA A 7 -1.34 0.58 -11.78
N VAL A 8 -2.10 1.54 -11.28
CA VAL A 8 -3.27 1.28 -10.43
C VAL A 8 -4.49 1.13 -11.35
N LEU A 9 -5.26 0.05 -11.18
CA LEU A 9 -6.46 -0.14 -11.97
C LEU A 9 -7.46 1.00 -11.70
N PRO A 10 -8.06 1.63 -12.72
CA PRO A 10 -9.02 2.73 -12.54
C PRO A 10 -10.23 2.38 -11.66
N THR A 11 -10.54 1.09 -11.53
CA THR A 11 -11.62 0.58 -10.69
C THR A 11 -11.41 0.89 -9.21
N TYR A 12 -10.18 0.85 -8.69
CA TYR A 12 -9.89 1.23 -7.31
C TYR A 12 -10.16 2.72 -7.06
N VAL A 13 -9.75 3.58 -8.00
CA VAL A 13 -9.99 5.03 -7.92
C VAL A 13 -11.49 5.32 -7.95
N LYS A 14 -12.22 4.73 -8.90
CA LYS A 14 -13.68 4.90 -9.00
C LYS A 14 -14.40 4.41 -7.75
N TRP A 15 -13.97 3.30 -7.15
CA TRP A 15 -14.54 2.78 -5.92
C TRP A 15 -14.35 3.73 -4.74
N LEU A 16 -13.14 4.24 -4.55
CA LEU A 16 -12.83 5.19 -3.46
C LEU A 16 -13.54 6.53 -3.65
N ASN A 17 -13.58 7.07 -4.87
CA ASN A 17 -14.30 8.30 -5.16
C ASN A 17 -15.80 8.15 -4.88
N LYS A 18 -16.41 6.99 -5.21
CA LYS A 18 -17.82 6.70 -4.86
C LYS A 18 -18.06 6.63 -3.35
N ALA A 19 -17.03 6.32 -2.56
CA ALA A 19 -17.08 6.35 -1.10
C ALA A 19 -16.78 7.75 -0.53
N GLY A 20 -16.61 8.77 -1.38
CA GLY A 20 -16.31 10.15 -0.97
C GLY A 20 -14.85 10.42 -0.62
N ALA A 21 -13.93 9.53 -1.01
CA ALA A 21 -12.50 9.71 -0.78
C ALA A 21 -11.78 10.20 -2.04
N ASP A 22 -10.89 11.19 -1.89
CA ASP A 22 -9.93 11.57 -2.92
C ASP A 22 -8.73 10.60 -2.92
N VAL A 23 -8.17 10.34 -4.11
CA VAL A 23 -7.14 9.32 -4.30
C VAL A 23 -5.85 9.92 -4.83
N VAL A 24 -4.74 9.62 -4.14
CA VAL A 24 -3.39 9.95 -4.58
C VAL A 24 -2.61 8.66 -4.85
N PRO A 25 -2.04 8.45 -6.05
CA PRO A 25 -1.18 7.30 -6.32
C PRO A 25 0.17 7.45 -5.60
N ILE A 26 0.66 6.36 -5.01
CA ILE A 26 1.97 6.31 -4.35
C ILE A 26 2.97 5.66 -5.29
N ASP A 27 3.95 6.41 -5.77
CA ASP A 27 5.03 5.86 -6.59
C ASP A 27 6.06 5.11 -5.73
N SER A 28 6.25 3.83 -6.06
CA SER A 28 7.20 2.95 -5.38
C SER A 28 8.67 3.21 -5.70
N THR A 29 8.98 4.06 -6.68
CA THR A 29 10.33 4.50 -7.01
C THR A 29 10.84 5.62 -6.10
N LEU A 30 9.93 6.37 -5.46
CA LEU A 30 10.26 7.47 -4.56
C LEU A 30 11.10 7.00 -3.36
N SER A 31 11.93 7.92 -2.87
CA SER A 31 12.72 7.73 -1.66
C SER A 31 11.82 7.50 -0.43
N ALA A 32 12.41 7.01 0.66
CA ALA A 32 11.68 6.84 1.92
C ALA A 32 11.15 8.18 2.45
N GLU A 33 11.90 9.26 2.27
CA GLU A 33 11.54 10.60 2.74
C GLU A 33 10.37 11.18 1.93
N GLU A 34 10.41 11.06 0.60
CA GLU A 34 9.30 11.51 -0.26
C GLU A 34 8.02 10.71 0.03
N GLN A 35 8.12 9.40 0.20
CA GLN A 35 6.99 8.57 0.62
C GLN A 35 6.47 8.95 2.01
N ARG A 36 7.36 9.36 2.92
CA ARG A 36 6.98 9.82 4.26
C ARG A 36 6.20 11.13 4.20
N LYS A 37 6.61 12.07 3.35
CA LYS A 37 5.86 13.33 3.10
C LYS A 37 4.45 13.06 2.56
N ILE A 38 4.30 12.04 1.69
CA ILE A 38 2.96 11.61 1.22
C ILE A 38 2.16 11.03 2.39
N PHE A 39 2.75 10.10 3.16
CA PHE A 39 2.07 9.48 4.30
C PHE A 39 1.52 10.51 5.28
N GLU A 40 2.27 11.56 5.59
CA GLU A 40 1.87 12.62 6.52
C GLU A 40 0.69 13.48 6.01
N ARG A 41 0.34 13.38 4.72
CA ARG A 41 -0.72 14.17 4.07
C ARG A 41 -1.96 13.36 3.71
N ILE A 42 -1.94 12.04 3.87
CA ILE A 42 -3.08 11.17 3.54
C ILE A 42 -3.68 10.56 4.80
N ASN A 43 -4.92 10.11 4.71
CA ASN A 43 -5.68 9.61 5.85
C ASN A 43 -5.72 8.07 5.94
N GLY A 44 -5.15 7.36 4.97
CA GLY A 44 -5.16 5.91 4.90
C GLY A 44 -4.46 5.40 3.65
N VAL A 45 -4.30 4.08 3.54
CA VAL A 45 -3.70 3.47 2.34
C VAL A 45 -4.41 2.19 1.92
N ILE A 46 -4.60 2.04 0.61
CA ILE A 46 -5.05 0.79 0.00
C ILE A 46 -3.88 0.12 -0.71
N LEU A 47 -3.65 -1.13 -0.36
CA LEU A 47 -2.67 -2.02 -1.00
C LEU A 47 -3.43 -2.87 -2.03
N PRO A 48 -3.35 -2.52 -3.33
CA PRO A 48 -4.17 -3.16 -4.35
C PRO A 48 -3.77 -4.63 -4.59
N GLY A 49 -4.73 -5.40 -5.08
CA GLY A 49 -4.50 -6.73 -5.63
C GLY A 49 -3.87 -6.68 -7.01
N GLY A 50 -3.25 -7.78 -7.44
CA GLY A 50 -2.61 -7.89 -8.76
C GLY A 50 -1.35 -8.76 -8.69
N SER A 51 -0.55 -8.74 -9.75
CA SER A 51 0.71 -9.48 -9.83
C SER A 51 1.95 -8.60 -9.58
N TYR A 52 1.88 -7.69 -8.60
CA TYR A 52 2.95 -6.73 -8.30
C TYR A 52 4.10 -7.39 -7.53
N THR A 53 5.00 -8.08 -8.22
CA THR A 53 6.10 -8.83 -7.59
C THR A 53 7.37 -8.00 -7.33
N GLY A 54 7.42 -6.77 -7.86
CA GLY A 54 8.59 -5.91 -7.81
C GLY A 54 9.04 -5.51 -6.39
N PRO A 55 10.35 -5.30 -6.18
CA PRO A 55 10.90 -4.94 -4.87
C PRO A 55 10.46 -3.55 -4.39
N GLY A 56 10.16 -2.63 -5.32
CA GLY A 56 9.61 -1.30 -4.99
C GLY A 56 8.31 -1.39 -4.21
N TYR A 57 7.31 -2.09 -4.77
CA TYR A 57 6.03 -2.31 -4.11
C TYR A 57 6.18 -2.92 -2.71
N LYS A 58 7.01 -3.96 -2.55
CA LYS A 58 7.25 -4.60 -1.25
C LYS A 58 7.87 -3.64 -0.23
N ARG A 59 8.83 -2.81 -0.65
CA ARG A 59 9.47 -1.80 0.22
C ARG A 59 8.47 -0.72 0.62
N THR A 60 7.74 -0.15 -0.33
CA THR A 60 6.71 0.87 -0.08
C THR A 60 5.65 0.34 0.88
N MET A 61 5.11 -0.86 0.63
CA MET A 61 4.12 -1.48 1.51
C MET A 61 4.65 -1.66 2.94
N LYS A 62 5.85 -2.20 3.13
CA LYS A 62 6.46 -2.35 4.46
C LYS A 62 6.61 -1.00 5.20
N ARG A 63 7.00 0.06 4.48
CA ARG A 63 7.11 1.41 5.05
C ARG A 63 5.76 1.93 5.52
N PHE A 64 4.75 1.91 4.65
CA PHE A 64 3.41 2.41 4.99
C PHE A 64 2.76 1.60 6.12
N VAL A 65 2.94 0.27 6.15
CA VAL A 65 2.46 -0.55 7.27
C VAL A 65 3.16 -0.21 8.58
N LYS A 66 4.49 -0.04 8.56
CA LYS A 66 5.24 0.37 9.75
C LYS A 66 4.79 1.73 10.25
N TRP A 67 4.67 2.72 9.36
CA TRP A 67 4.25 4.07 9.72
C TRP A 67 2.81 4.12 10.22
N GLY A 68 1.88 3.42 9.56
CA GLY A 68 0.48 3.36 9.99
C GLY A 68 0.30 2.67 11.35
N ASN A 69 1.06 1.60 11.62
CA ASN A 69 1.06 0.94 12.92
C ASN A 69 1.60 1.86 14.02
N ASN A 70 2.71 2.57 13.75
CA ASN A 70 3.25 3.54 14.70
C ASN A 70 2.28 4.70 14.94
N SER A 71 1.67 5.24 13.89
CA SER A 71 0.65 6.29 13.98
C SER A 71 -0.51 5.87 14.86
N THR A 72 -1.06 4.66 14.60
CA THR A 72 -2.18 4.11 15.36
C THR A 72 -1.81 3.91 16.83
N LYS A 73 -0.60 3.40 17.13
CA LYS A 73 -0.10 3.25 18.50
C LYS A 73 0.09 4.57 19.24
N SER A 74 0.39 5.65 18.51
CA SER A 74 0.53 7.00 19.06
C SER A 74 -0.80 7.77 19.16
N GLY A 75 -1.94 7.10 19.00
CA GLY A 75 -3.27 7.71 19.14
C GLY A 75 -3.81 8.36 17.87
N ASN A 76 -3.16 8.17 16.72
CA ASN A 76 -3.59 8.67 15.41
C ASN A 76 -3.94 7.49 14.48
N PRO A 77 -5.18 6.97 14.52
CA PRO A 77 -5.57 5.81 13.72
C PRO A 77 -5.29 6.00 12.23
N PHE A 78 -4.62 5.03 11.62
CA PHE A 78 -4.29 5.06 10.19
C PHE A 78 -4.77 3.76 9.52
N PRO A 79 -5.92 3.76 8.83
CA PRO A 79 -6.46 2.56 8.19
C PRO A 79 -5.58 2.08 7.03
N ILE A 80 -5.36 0.76 7.01
CA ILE A 80 -4.63 0.06 5.94
C ILE A 80 -5.52 -1.06 5.41
N VAL A 81 -5.86 -1.02 4.13
CA VAL A 81 -6.71 -2.03 3.49
C VAL A 81 -5.91 -2.80 2.46
N GLY A 82 -5.78 -4.12 2.65
CA GLY A 82 -5.16 -5.02 1.67
C GLY A 82 -6.20 -5.79 0.87
N ILE A 83 -6.11 -5.77 -0.45
CA ILE A 83 -7.02 -6.49 -1.34
C ILE A 83 -6.24 -7.56 -2.12
N CYS A 84 -6.74 -8.80 -2.14
CA CYS A 84 -6.11 -9.95 -2.83
C CYS A 84 -4.59 -10.03 -2.53
N TYR A 85 -3.72 -9.75 -3.49
CA TYR A 85 -2.27 -9.75 -3.29
C TYR A 85 -1.79 -8.77 -2.20
N GLY A 86 -2.43 -7.61 -2.04
CA GLY A 86 -2.17 -6.71 -0.92
C GLY A 86 -2.46 -7.38 0.43
N PHE A 87 -3.57 -8.12 0.54
CA PHE A 87 -3.90 -8.92 1.72
C PHE A 87 -2.87 -10.01 1.99
N GLN A 88 -2.48 -10.78 0.96
CA GLN A 88 -1.45 -11.81 1.09
C GLN A 88 -0.15 -11.23 1.65
N ARG A 89 0.23 -10.03 1.20
CA ARG A 89 1.43 -9.34 1.66
C ARG A 89 1.31 -8.83 3.10
N LEU A 90 0.14 -8.33 3.51
CA LEU A 90 -0.11 -7.98 4.91
C LEU A 90 -0.03 -9.21 5.81
N ALA A 91 -0.74 -10.29 5.47
CA ALA A 91 -0.74 -11.53 6.24
C ALA A 91 0.68 -12.08 6.44
N ASN A 92 1.46 -12.14 5.36
CA ASN A 92 2.85 -12.60 5.43
C ASN A 92 3.75 -11.66 6.24
N LEU A 93 3.51 -10.34 6.17
CA LEU A 93 4.27 -9.35 6.94
C LEU A 93 4.00 -9.50 8.45
N PHE A 94 2.73 -9.62 8.86
CA PHE A 94 2.37 -9.76 10.27
C PHE A 94 2.72 -11.13 10.84
N ALA A 95 2.62 -12.20 10.05
CA ALA A 95 3.03 -13.54 10.48
C ALA A 95 4.55 -13.73 10.50
N ASN A 96 5.31 -12.79 9.93
CA ASN A 96 6.75 -12.89 9.70
C ASN A 96 7.18 -14.19 8.99
N LYS A 97 6.29 -14.75 8.16
CA LYS A 97 6.50 -15.97 7.36
C LYS A 97 5.49 -16.02 6.22
N ASN A 98 5.75 -16.85 5.21
CA ASN A 98 4.82 -17.03 4.09
C ASN A 98 3.65 -17.94 4.49
N VAL A 99 2.64 -17.36 5.13
CA VAL A 99 1.38 -18.02 5.52
C VAL A 99 0.39 -18.13 4.38
N ILE A 100 0.45 -17.22 3.40
CA ILE A 100 -0.36 -17.25 2.18
C ILE A 100 0.56 -17.22 0.96
N GLN A 101 0.53 -18.28 0.17
CA GLN A 101 1.36 -18.47 -1.03
C GLN A 101 0.48 -18.68 -2.27
N ARG A 102 1.07 -18.50 -3.46
CA ARG A 102 0.42 -18.90 -4.72
C ARG A 102 0.37 -20.42 -4.77
N PHE A 103 -0.82 -20.97 -5.06
CA PHE A 103 -0.98 -22.35 -5.52
C PHE A 103 -0.51 -22.46 -6.97
#